data_AF-A0A1C9HSS2-F1
#
_entry.id   AF-A0A1C9HSS2-F1
#
_cell.length_a   1.000
_cell.length_b   1.000
_cell.length_c   1.000
_cell.angle_alpha   90.00
_cell.angle_beta   90.00
_cell.angle_gamma   90.00
#
_symmetry.space_group_name_H-M   'P 1'
#
loop_
_entity.id
_entity.type
_entity.pdbx_description
1 polymer ?
#
loop_
_entity_poly.entity_id
_entity_poly.type
_entity_poly.pdbx_seq_one_letter_code
_entity_poly.pdbx_strand_id
1 'polypeptide(L)'
;MRTRQILIREHLPYVMPIVFFTTMNNLIWAIGLEVTLSVLGFSDINRPTIGGMIYWANAHSAMVSGVWWWVAFPMLFVVILFLGLFMLAMSVNEYIDPRSRLARMGA
;
A
#
# COMPACT_ATOMS: atom_id res chain seq x y z
N MET A 1 -6.18 -23.13 -29.06
CA MET A 1 -5.84 -22.59 -27.73
C MET A 1 -7.12 -22.11 -27.05
N ARG A 2 -7.32 -22.35 -25.75
CA ARG A 2 -8.57 -21.94 -25.07
C ARG A 2 -8.54 -20.42 -24.79
N THR A 3 -9.66 -19.73 -24.98
CA THR A 3 -9.83 -18.27 -24.79
C THR A 3 -9.31 -17.78 -23.42
N ARG A 4 -9.47 -18.58 -22.36
CA ARG A 4 -8.97 -18.24 -21.01
C ARG A 4 -7.44 -18.13 -20.94
N GLN A 5 -6.70 -18.94 -21.70
CA GLN A 5 -5.23 -18.88 -21.72
C GLN A 5 -4.73 -17.63 -22.43
N ILE A 6 -5.43 -17.17 -23.48
CA ILE A 6 -5.09 -15.95 -24.22
C ILE A 6 -5.31 -14.73 -23.32
N LEU A 7 -6.46 -14.66 -22.64
CA LEU A 7 -6.78 -13.60 -21.69
C LEU A 7 -5.74 -13.48 -20.56
N ILE A 8 -5.35 -14.60 -19.94
CA ILE A 8 -4.40 -14.57 -18.82
C ILE A 8 -2.96 -14.34 -19.28
N ARG A 9 -2.57 -14.85 -20.45
CA ARG A 9 -1.16 -14.81 -20.90
C ARG A 9 -0.81 -13.57 -21.71
N GLU A 10 -1.78 -13.00 -22.44
CA GLU A 10 -1.55 -11.84 -23.32
C GLU A 10 -2.17 -10.56 -22.78
N HIS A 11 -3.39 -10.59 -22.22
CA HIS A 11 -4.06 -9.38 -21.76
C HIS A 11 -3.74 -9.03 -20.31
N LEU A 12 -3.66 -10.01 -19.41
CA LEU A 12 -3.35 -9.78 -18.00
C LEU A 12 -2.07 -8.95 -17.79
N PRO A 13 -0.91 -9.24 -18.44
CA PRO A 13 0.29 -8.44 -18.24
C PRO A 13 0.09 -6.97 -18.60
N TYR A 14 -0.70 -6.68 -19.65
CA TYR A 14 -0.94 -5.32 -20.11
C TYR A 14 -1.76 -4.49 -19.11
N VAL A 15 -2.68 -5.12 -18.37
CA VAL A 15 -3.46 -4.44 -17.31
C VAL A 15 -2.85 -4.56 -15.91
N MET A 16 -1.82 -5.37 -15.69
CA MET A 16 -1.18 -5.49 -14.37
C MET A 16 -0.72 -4.14 -13.80
N PRO A 17 -0.01 -3.27 -14.54
CA PRO A 17 0.46 -1.98 -14.01
C PRO A 17 -0.67 -1.08 -13.50
N ILE A 18 -1.77 -0.99 -14.25
CA ILE A 18 -2.93 -0.16 -13.86
C ILE A 18 -3.69 -0.76 -12.68
N VAL A 19 -3.75 -2.10 -12.59
CA VAL A 19 -4.34 -2.79 -11.43
C VAL A 19 -3.51 -2.50 -10.19
N PHE A 20 -2.17 -2.62 -10.24
CA PHE A 20 -1.30 -2.31 -9.10
C PHE A 20 -1.47 -0.86 -8.62
N PHE A 21 -1.46 0.09 -9.56
CA PHE A 21 -1.66 1.50 -9.21
C PHE A 21 -3.01 1.75 -8.53
N THR A 22 -4.07 1.13 -9.05
CA THR A 22 -5.42 1.24 -8.49
C THR A 22 -5.50 0.59 -7.10
N THR A 23 -4.89 -0.58 -6.91
CA THR A 23 -4.80 -1.25 -5.60
C THR A 23 -4.04 -0.41 -4.59
N MET A 24 -2.93 0.21 -4.98
CA MET A 24 -2.17 1.11 -4.12
C MET A 24 -3.00 2.32 -3.68
N ASN A 25 -3.75 2.92 -4.60
CA ASN A 25 -4.64 4.05 -4.28
C ASN A 25 -5.75 3.64 -3.30
N ASN A 26 -6.39 2.49 -3.56
CA ASN A 26 -7.40 1.94 -2.66
C ASN A 26 -6.84 1.62 -1.27
N LEU A 27 -5.59 1.15 -1.18
CA LEU A 27 -4.94 0.88 0.09
C LEU A 27 -4.71 2.16 0.91
N ILE A 28 -4.24 3.25 0.28
CA ILE A 28 -4.11 4.56 0.93
C ILE A 28 -5.47 4.99 1.49
N TRP A 29 -6.52 4.86 0.67
CA TRP A 29 -7.87 5.25 1.05
C TRP A 29 -8.40 4.41 2.22
N ALA A 30 -8.18 3.10 2.19
CA ALA A 30 -8.58 2.18 3.25
C ALA A 30 -7.86 2.47 4.57
N ILE A 31 -6.53 2.70 4.55
CA ILE A 31 -5.76 3.06 5.75
C ILE A 31 -6.24 4.41 6.30
N GLY A 32 -6.46 5.41 5.44
CA GLY A 32 -6.98 6.71 5.84
C GLY A 32 -8.36 6.61 6.50
N LEU A 33 -9.24 5.77 5.96
CA LEU A 33 -10.54 5.48 6.56
C LEU A 33 -10.42 4.77 7.90
N GLU A 34 -9.56 3.76 8.03
CA GLU A 34 -9.34 3.04 9.29
C GLU A 34 -8.89 4.02 10.39
N VAL A 35 -7.93 4.89 10.08
CA VAL A 35 -7.45 5.92 11.01
C VAL A 35 -8.58 6.87 11.39
N THR A 36 -9.35 7.35 10.41
CA THR A 36 -10.47 8.27 10.65
C THR A 36 -11.54 7.62 11.54
N LEU A 37 -11.96 6.39 11.23
CA LEU A 37 -12.93 5.63 12.02
C LEU A 37 -12.44 5.36 13.45
N SER A 38 -11.15 5.06 13.60
CA SER A 38 -10.54 4.80 14.91
C SER A 38 -10.50 6.07 15.74
N VAL A 39 -10.11 7.21 15.15
CA VAL A 39 -10.07 8.52 15.83
C VAL A 39 -11.48 8.95 16.27
N LEU A 40 -12.50 8.68 15.45
CA LEU A 40 -13.90 8.94 15.79
C LEU A 40 -14.48 7.94 16.82
N GLY A 41 -13.75 6.88 17.16
CA GLY A 41 -14.19 5.86 18.14
C GLY A 41 -15.14 4.79 17.56
N PHE A 42 -15.25 4.67 16.24
CA PHE A 42 -16.06 3.66 15.57
C PHE A 42 -15.31 2.35 15.26
N SER A 43 -14.00 2.28 15.54
CA SER A 43 -13.23 1.04 15.42
C SER A 43 -13.11 0.31 16.76
N ASP A 44 -12.95 -1.01 16.70
CA ASP A 44 -12.73 -1.85 17.87
C ASP A 44 -11.35 -1.55 18.49
N ILE A 45 -11.34 -0.79 19.58
CA ILE A 45 -10.14 -0.36 20.32
C ILE A 45 -9.39 -1.51 21.01
N ASN A 46 -10.00 -2.70 21.10
CA ASN A 46 -9.33 -3.90 21.65
C ASN A 46 -8.40 -4.55 20.63
N ARG A 47 -8.58 -4.28 19.33
CA ARG A 47 -7.66 -4.75 18.30
C ARG A 47 -6.52 -3.76 18.13
N PRO A 48 -5.24 -4.20 18.22
CA PRO A 48 -4.10 -3.32 17.98
C PRO A 48 -4.02 -3.01 16.47
N THR A 49 -4.62 -1.90 16.06
CA THR A 49 -4.61 -1.40 14.69
C THR A 49 -3.84 -0.08 14.59
N ILE A 50 -3.53 0.36 13.36
CA ILE A 50 -2.80 1.61 13.13
C ILE A 50 -3.64 2.80 13.63
N GLY A 51 -4.93 2.79 13.30
CA GLY A 51 -5.86 3.80 13.80
C GLY A 51 -6.06 3.75 15.31
N GLY A 52 -6.08 2.55 15.91
CA GLY A 52 -6.17 2.37 17.35
C GLY A 52 -4.98 2.98 18.10
N MET A 53 -3.76 2.83 17.59
CA MET A 53 -2.57 3.48 18.19
C MET A 53 -2.70 5.02 18.18
N ILE A 54 -3.23 5.61 17.11
CA ILE A 54 -3.47 7.06 17.02
C ILE A 54 -4.59 7.50 17.97
N TYR A 55 -5.66 6.70 18.10
CA TYR A 55 -6.73 6.94 19.05
C TYR A 55 -6.19 6.94 20.50
N TRP A 56 -5.41 5.93 20.88
CA TRP A 56 -4.82 5.86 22.22
C TRP A 56 -3.79 6.97 22.46
N ALA A 57 -3.05 7.41 21.43
CA ALA A 57 -2.16 8.57 21.51
C ALA A 57 -2.91 9.87 21.80
N ASN A 58 -4.11 10.05 21.24
CA ASN A 58 -4.99 11.17 21.56
C ASN A 58 -5.61 11.04 22.95
N ALA A 59 -6.15 9.86 23.29
CA ALA A 59 -6.83 9.61 24.56
C ALA A 59 -5.91 9.78 25.79
N HIS A 60 -4.67 9.33 25.70
CA HIS A 60 -3.67 9.52 26.76
C HIS A 60 -2.93 10.87 26.68
N SER A 61 -3.31 11.76 25.76
CA SER A 61 -2.58 13.00 25.48
C SER A 61 -1.06 12.77 25.35
N ALA A 62 -0.68 11.72 24.63
CA ALA A 62 0.71 11.33 24.45
C ALA A 62 1.55 12.44 23.80
N MET A 63 0.92 13.29 22.98
CA MET A 63 1.53 14.47 22.37
C MET A 63 1.86 15.56 23.40
N VAL A 64 1.04 15.69 24.46
CA VAL A 64 1.30 16.59 25.59
C VAL A 64 2.33 16.00 26.54
N SER A 65 2.37 14.67 26.66
CA SER A 65 3.37 13.92 27.45
C SER A 65 4.73 13.75 26.75
N GLY A 66 4.92 14.31 25.55
CA GLY A 66 6.19 14.25 24.80
C GLY A 66 6.49 12.91 24.12
N VAL A 67 5.53 11.97 24.07
CA VAL A 67 5.70 10.64 23.49
C VAL A 67 5.28 10.65 22.01
N TRP A 68 6.06 11.34 21.19
CA TRP A 68 5.85 11.47 19.73
C TRP A 68 5.99 10.15 18.96
N TRP A 69 6.71 9.18 19.54
CA TRP A 69 6.96 7.86 18.96
C TRP A 69 5.68 7.09 18.61
N TRP A 70 4.60 7.29 19.36
CA TRP A 70 3.33 6.58 19.14
C TRP A 70 2.68 6.90 17.79
N VAL A 71 2.94 8.08 17.23
CA VAL A 71 2.47 8.47 15.90
C VAL A 71 3.53 8.19 14.84
N ALA A 72 4.81 8.35 15.17
CA ALA A 72 5.91 8.16 14.23
C ALA A 72 6.05 6.70 13.76
N PHE A 73 5.92 5.73 14.66
CA PHE A 73 6.01 4.30 14.32
C PHE A 73 4.97 3.83 13.29
N PRO A 74 3.65 4.07 13.49
CA PRO A 74 2.65 3.69 12.49
C PRO A 74 2.85 4.39 11.16
N MET A 75 3.24 5.67 11.16
CA MET A 75 3.51 6.41 9.92
C MET A 75 4.69 5.80 9.16
N LEU A 76 5.78 5.46 9.85
CA LEU A 76 6.94 4.83 9.23
C LEU A 76 6.58 3.46 8.63
N PHE A 77 5.77 2.67 9.34
CA PHE A 77 5.32 1.37 8.85
C PHE A 77 4.50 1.47 7.57
N VAL A 78 3.56 2.42 7.51
CA VAL A 78 2.76 2.67 6.29
C VAL A 78 3.64 3.10 5.13
N VAL A 79 4.62 3.98 5.36
CA VAL A 79 5.57 4.42 4.33
C VAL A 79 6.39 3.26 3.79
N ILE A 80 6.94 2.39 4.66
CA ILE A 80 7.71 1.22 4.24
C ILE A 80 6.84 0.24 3.45
N LEU A 81 5.61 -0.01 3.90
CA LEU A 81 4.67 -0.88 3.20
C LEU A 81 4.36 -0.33 1.80
N PHE A 82 4.10 0.97 1.70
CA PHE A 82 3.82 1.62 0.42
C PHE A 82 5.03 1.59 -0.52
N LEU A 83 6.23 1.86 -0.02
CA LEU A 83 7.48 1.75 -0.78
C LEU A 83 7.72 0.31 -1.26
N GLY A 84 7.48 -0.69 -0.42
CA GLY A 84 7.59 -2.10 -0.79
C GLY A 84 6.62 -2.48 -1.91
N LEU A 85 5.36 -2.05 -1.82
CA LEU A 85 4.37 -2.27 -2.87
C LEU A 85 4.75 -1.53 -4.16
N PHE A 86 5.25 -0.30 -4.04
CA PHE A 86 5.70 0.51 -5.17
C PHE A 86 6.85 -0.16 -5.92
N MET A 87 7.86 -0.65 -5.19
CA MET A 87 8.98 -1.37 -5.78
C MET A 87 8.53 -2.67 -6.46
N LEU A 88 7.59 -3.40 -5.87
CA LEU A 88 6.99 -4.58 -6.52
C LEU A 88 6.25 -4.21 -7.80
N ALA A 89 5.44 -3.15 -7.79
CA ALA A 89 4.72 -2.68 -8.97
C ALA A 89 5.70 -2.27 -10.10
N MET A 90 6.77 -1.55 -9.75
CA MET A 90 7.83 -1.19 -10.68
C MET A 90 8.57 -2.40 -11.25
N SER A 91 8.91 -3.38 -10.39
CA SER A 91 9.56 -4.62 -10.82
C SER A 91 8.69 -5.44 -11.78
N VAL A 92 7.39 -5.53 -11.51
CA VAL A 92 6.44 -6.20 -12.41
C VAL A 92 6.31 -5.45 -13.72
N ASN A 93 6.29 -4.12 -13.69
CA ASN A 93 6.25 -3.30 -14.90
C ASN A 93 7.51 -3.51 -15.77
N GLU A 94 8.69 -3.55 -15.15
CA GLU A 94 9.96 -3.79 -15.86
C GLU A 94 10.04 -5.20 -16.47
N TYR A 95 9.47 -6.21 -15.80
CA TYR A 95 9.37 -7.57 -16.31
C TYR A 95 8.41 -7.68 -17.52
N ILE A 96 7.35 -6.88 -17.51
CA ILE A 96 6.31 -6.90 -18.55
C ILE A 96 6.72 -6.06 -19.76
N ASP A 97 7.53 -5.00 -19.59
CA ASP A 97 7.94 -4.13 -20.69
C ASP A 97 8.96 -4.82 -21.63
N PRO A 98 8.59 -5.21 -22.85
CA PRO A 98 9.51 -5.86 -23.80
C PRO A 98 10.63 -4.93 -24.29
N ARG A 99 10.52 -3.60 -24.05
CA ARG A 99 11.54 -2.61 -24.44
C ARG A 99 12.84 -2.75 -23.64
N SER A 100 12.78 -3.23 -22.39
CA SER A 100 13.97 -3.49 -21.57
C SER A 100 14.82 -4.64 -22.12
N ARG A 101 14.20 -5.62 -22.78
CA ARG A 101 14.90 -6.72 -23.49
C ARG A 101 15.60 -6.23 -24.76
N LEU A 102 14.98 -5.33 -25.52
CA LEU A 102 15.58 -4.75 -26.73
C LEU A 102 16.76 -3.83 -26.40
N ALA A 103 16.70 -3.07 -25.30
CA ALA A 103 17.81 -2.23 -24.83
C ALA A 103 19.05 -3.04 -24.40
N ARG A 104 18.87 -4.27 -23.89
CA ARG A 104 19.98 -5.17 -23.52
C ARG A 104 20.59 -5.93 -24.71
N MET A 105 19.91 -5.99 -25.86
CA MET A 105 20.45 -6.61 -27.09
C MET A 105 21.19 -5.62 -28.00
N GLY A 106 21.22 -4.33 -27.65
CA GLY A 106 21.90 -3.27 -28.39
C GLY A 106 23.21 -2.78 -27.78
N ALA A 107 23.78 -3.51 -26.82
CA ALA A 107 25.08 -3.23 -26.19
C ALA A 107 26.09 -4.33 -26.51
#